data_AF-A0ABD1UE01-F1
#
_entry.id   AF-A0ABD1UE01-F1
#
_cell.length_a   1.000
_cell.length_b   1.000
_cell.length_c   1.000
_cell.angle_alpha   90.00
_cell.angle_beta   90.00
_cell.angle_gamma   90.00
#
_symmetry.space_group_name_H-M   'P 1'
#
loop_
_entity.id
_entity.type
_entity.pdbx_description
1 polymer ?
#
loop_
_entity_poly.entity_id
_entity_poly.type
_entity_poly.pdbx_seq_one_letter_code
_entity_poly.pdbx_strand_id
1 'polypeptide(L)'
;MEDNLFSGIGNGIQIEGKVLETFQKNFVQVQDILDQNRVLINEINHNHVSKIPDNLSRNAGLIRELNNNIRTVAELYANLSNSFAKSMEASSEGESAGTSKSDGRGGQKRNRSSN
;
A
#
# COMPACT_ATOMS: atom_id res chain seq x y z
N MET A 1 -37.23 -2.88 -2.88
CA MET A 1 -36.05 -2.44 -2.10
C MET A 1 -34.85 -3.12 -2.76
N GLU A 2 -34.41 -2.56 -3.88
CA GLU A 2 -33.37 -3.15 -4.76
C GLU A 2 -32.13 -2.23 -4.85
N ASP A 3 -32.13 -1.11 -4.14
CA ASP A 3 -31.14 -0.03 -4.27
C ASP A 3 -29.83 -0.27 -3.49
N ASN A 4 -29.70 -1.39 -2.77
CA ASN A 4 -28.52 -1.68 -1.93
C ASN A 4 -27.45 -2.56 -2.60
N LEU A 5 -27.74 -3.20 -3.74
CA LEU A 5 -26.76 -4.10 -4.38
C LEU A 5 -25.75 -3.35 -5.26
N PHE A 6 -26.11 -2.16 -5.75
CA PHE A 6 -25.25 -1.38 -6.66
C PHE A 6 -24.20 -0.52 -5.93
N SER A 7 -24.43 -0.22 -4.65
CA SER A 7 -23.55 0.65 -3.85
C SER A 7 -22.22 -0.02 -3.48
N GLY A 8 -22.22 -1.34 -3.27
CA GLY A 8 -21.01 -2.12 -2.93
C GLY A 8 -20.01 -2.24 -4.09
N ILE A 9 -20.49 -2.43 -5.33
CA ILE A 9 -19.65 -2.61 -6.52
C ILE A 9 -19.00 -1.26 -6.92
N GLY A 10 -19.73 -0.15 -6.81
CA GLY A 10 -19.22 1.19 -7.13
C GLY A 10 -18.09 1.67 -6.21
N ASN A 11 -18.09 1.23 -4.95
CA ASN A 11 -17.05 1.59 -3.97
C ASN A 11 -15.77 0.76 -4.14
N GLY A 12 -15.88 -0.55 -4.39
CA GLY A 12 -14.72 -1.42 -4.61
C GLY A 12 -13.88 -1.01 -5.83
N ILE A 13 -14.53 -0.75 -6.96
CA ILE A 13 -13.86 -0.33 -8.21
C ILE A 13 -13.17 1.05 -8.06
N GLN A 14 -13.78 1.98 -7.32
CA GLN A 14 -13.16 3.29 -7.04
C GLN A 14 -11.95 3.20 -6.11
N ILE A 15 -12.01 2.33 -5.09
CA ILE A 15 -10.89 2.09 -4.18
C ILE A 15 -9.71 1.47 -4.95
N GLU A 16 -9.97 0.48 -5.80
CA GLU A 16 -8.96 -0.16 -6.65
C GLU A 16 -8.29 0.83 -7.62
N GLY A 17 -9.07 1.70 -8.25
CA GLY A 17 -8.54 2.74 -9.16
C GLY A 17 -7.59 3.73 -8.48
N LYS A 18 -7.91 4.18 -7.26
CA LYS A 18 -7.05 5.10 -6.48
C LYS A 18 -5.74 4.45 -6.04
N VAL A 19 -5.79 3.17 -5.68
CA VAL A 19 -4.59 2.40 -5.32
C VAL A 19 -3.69 2.23 -6.53
N LEU A 20 -4.25 1.94 -7.70
CA LEU A 20 -3.50 1.81 -8.95
C LEU A 20 -2.82 3.12 -9.37
N GLU A 21 -3.53 4.26 -9.27
CA GLU A 21 -2.95 5.58 -9.55
C GLU A 21 -1.76 5.88 -8.61
N THR A 22 -1.94 5.60 -7.32
CA THR A 22 -0.88 5.75 -6.31
C THR A 22 0.32 4.87 -6.64
N PHE A 23 0.08 3.62 -7.04
CA PHE A 23 1.13 2.69 -7.46
C PHE A 23 1.95 3.23 -8.64
N GLN A 24 1.26 3.67 -9.71
CA GLN A 24 1.91 4.20 -10.91
C GLN A 24 2.79 5.42 -10.58
N LYS A 25 2.28 6.36 -9.79
CA LYS A 25 3.03 7.55 -9.36
C LYS A 25 4.28 7.19 -8.55
N ASN A 26 4.14 6.28 -7.58
CA ASN A 26 5.28 5.84 -6.77
C ASN A 26 6.33 5.13 -7.64
N PHE A 27 5.91 4.35 -8.64
CA PHE A 27 6.83 3.64 -9.52
C PHE A 27 7.68 4.60 -10.35
N VAL A 28 7.05 5.60 -11.00
CA VAL A 28 7.78 6.64 -11.77
C VAL A 28 8.76 7.37 -10.86
N GLN A 29 8.33 7.75 -9.65
CA GLN A 29 9.19 8.44 -8.70
C GLN A 29 10.39 7.58 -8.25
N VAL A 30 10.19 6.28 -8.01
CA VAL A 30 11.29 5.37 -7.69
C VAL A 30 12.26 5.25 -8.87
N GLN A 31 11.74 5.15 -10.11
CA GLN A 31 12.60 5.11 -11.30
C GLN A 31 13.48 6.35 -11.41
N ASP A 32 12.89 7.54 -11.26
CA ASP A 32 13.63 8.81 -11.31
C ASP A 32 14.76 8.85 -10.26
N ILE A 33 14.49 8.37 -9.04
CA ILE A 33 15.49 8.31 -7.96
C ILE A 33 16.60 7.29 -8.29
N LEU A 34 16.26 6.14 -8.85
CA LEU A 34 17.24 5.12 -9.21
C LEU A 34 18.12 5.55 -10.40
N ASP A 35 17.55 6.29 -11.35
CA ASP A 35 18.32 6.91 -12.43
C ASP A 35 19.30 7.96 -11.90
N GLN A 36 18.89 8.76 -10.90
CA GLN A 36 19.81 9.67 -10.20
C GLN A 36 20.92 8.89 -9.47
N ASN A 37 20.59 7.79 -8.78
CA ASN A 37 21.60 6.95 -8.13
C ASN A 37 22.62 6.42 -9.13
N ARG A 38 22.20 6.05 -10.35
CA ARG A 38 23.11 5.63 -11.41
C ARG A 38 24.10 6.74 -11.77
N VAL A 39 23.64 7.98 -11.89
CA VAL A 39 24.52 9.14 -12.16
C VAL A 39 25.49 9.38 -11.01
N LEU A 40 25.01 9.38 -9.76
CA LEU A 40 25.84 9.57 -8.57
C LEU A 40 26.93 8.49 -8.46
N ILE A 41 26.60 7.23 -8.69
CA ILE A 41 27.56 6.11 -8.66
C ILE A 41 28.64 6.31 -9.74
N ASN A 42 28.25 6.73 -10.94
CA ASN A 42 29.21 6.99 -12.01
C ASN A 42 30.18 8.11 -11.64
N GLU A 43 29.70 9.20 -11.04
CA GLU A 43 30.55 10.30 -10.58
C GLU A 43 31.47 9.86 -9.43
N ILE A 44 30.94 9.14 -8.44
CA ILE A 44 31.73 8.58 -7.32
C ILE A 44 32.89 7.72 -7.86
N ASN A 45 32.58 6.84 -8.82
CA ASN A 45 33.57 5.96 -9.45
C ASN A 45 34.60 6.77 -10.25
N HIS A 46 34.17 7.78 -11.02
CA HIS A 46 35.08 8.66 -11.76
C HIS A 46 36.04 9.38 -10.82
N ASN A 47 35.52 9.97 -9.73
CA ASN A 47 36.31 10.64 -8.72
C ASN A 47 37.34 9.68 -8.08
N HIS A 48 36.92 8.45 -7.78
CA HIS A 48 37.81 7.41 -7.24
C HIS A 48 38.96 7.05 -8.19
N VAL A 49 38.66 6.87 -9.48
CA VAL A 49 39.66 6.55 -10.52
C VAL A 49 40.61 7.72 -10.77
N SER A 50 40.11 8.96 -10.75
CA SER A 50 40.91 10.17 -10.98
C SER A 50 41.96 10.42 -9.89
N LYS A 51 41.70 9.95 -8.65
CA LYS A 51 42.55 10.15 -7.46
C LYS A 51 42.86 11.62 -7.12
N ILE A 52 42.10 12.57 -7.65
CA ILE A 52 42.22 13.98 -7.31
C ILE A 52 41.67 14.17 -5.88
N PRO A 53 42.46 14.69 -4.92
CA PRO A 53 42.05 14.78 -3.52
C PRO A 53 40.71 15.50 -3.32
N ASP A 54 40.51 16.62 -3.98
CA ASP A 54 39.27 17.42 -3.87
C ASP A 54 38.03 16.63 -4.33
N ASN A 55 38.17 15.84 -5.39
CA ASN A 55 37.09 14.99 -5.90
C ASN A 55 36.78 13.83 -4.95
N LEU A 56 37.81 13.25 -4.32
CA LEU A 56 37.62 12.23 -3.29
C LEU A 56 36.88 12.79 -2.06
N SER A 57 37.20 14.03 -1.65
CA SER A 57 36.45 14.70 -0.60
C SER A 57 34.98 14.93 -0.98
N ARG A 58 34.68 15.24 -2.25
CA ARG A 58 33.29 15.37 -2.75
C ARG A 58 32.51 14.05 -2.68
N ASN A 59 33.16 12.89 -2.83
CA ASN A 59 32.48 11.59 -2.75
C ASN A 59 31.71 11.39 -1.43
N ALA A 60 32.18 11.95 -0.32
CA ALA A 60 31.44 11.88 0.94
C ALA A 60 30.05 12.54 0.84
N GLY A 61 29.94 13.65 0.11
CA GLY A 61 28.66 14.32 -0.17
C GLY A 61 27.77 13.48 -1.09
N LEU A 62 28.32 13.00 -2.21
CA LEU A 62 27.59 12.18 -3.18
C LEU A 62 27.06 10.88 -2.58
N ILE A 63 27.84 10.21 -1.71
CA ILE A 63 27.41 9.01 -1.00
C ILE A 63 26.27 9.33 -0.01
N ARG A 64 26.30 10.49 0.65
CA ARG A 64 25.19 10.92 1.52
C ARG A 64 23.90 11.13 0.72
N GLU A 65 24.01 11.74 -0.46
CA GLU A 65 22.87 11.91 -1.37
C GLU A 65 22.32 10.55 -1.83
N LEU A 66 23.19 9.64 -2.27
CA LEU A 66 22.80 8.27 -2.63
C LEU A 66 22.09 7.54 -1.48
N ASN A 67 22.60 7.66 -0.25
CA ASN A 67 21.97 7.04 0.91
C ASN A 67 20.59 7.65 1.22
N ASN A 68 20.42 8.96 1.04
CA ASN A 68 19.12 9.61 1.21
C ASN A 68 18.13 9.12 0.15
N ASN A 69 18.56 9.00 -1.10
CA ASN A 69 17.74 8.45 -2.18
C ASN A 69 17.24 7.03 -1.85
N ILE A 70 18.11 6.15 -1.34
CA ILE A 70 17.71 4.80 -0.92
C ILE A 70 16.70 4.83 0.23
N ARG A 71 16.84 5.75 1.20
CA ARG A 71 15.84 5.93 2.26
C ARG A 71 14.49 6.35 1.69
N THR A 72 14.48 7.32 0.78
CA THR A 72 13.24 7.77 0.12
C THR A 72 12.59 6.64 -0.67
N VAL A 73 13.34 5.83 -1.41
CA VAL A 73 12.79 4.65 -2.11
C VAL A 73 12.16 3.66 -1.12
N ALA A 74 12.82 3.38 0.00
CA ALA A 74 12.27 2.51 1.03
C ALA A 74 10.97 3.06 1.63
N GLU A 75 10.91 4.37 1.89
CA GLU A 75 9.70 5.06 2.38
C GLU A 75 8.54 5.01 1.37
N LEU A 76 8.81 5.22 0.08
CA LEU A 76 7.80 5.11 -0.98
C LEU A 76 7.18 3.71 -1.02
N TYR A 77 8.00 2.66 -0.95
CA TYR A 77 7.50 1.29 -0.88
C TYR A 77 6.73 0.99 0.40
N ALA A 78 7.19 1.47 1.56
CA ALA A 78 6.49 1.29 2.82
C ALA A 78 5.10 1.95 2.80
N ASN A 79 5.01 3.18 2.28
CA ASN A 79 3.75 3.91 2.13
C ASN A 79 2.80 3.21 1.17
N LEU A 80 3.31 2.72 0.03
CA LEU A 80 2.53 2.00 -0.96
C LEU A 80 1.97 0.69 -0.38
N SER A 81 2.80 -0.10 0.29
CA SER A 81 2.38 -1.34 0.96
C SER A 81 1.30 -1.09 2.00
N ASN A 82 1.44 -0.03 2.80
CA ASN A 82 0.47 0.33 3.83
C ASN A 82 -0.85 0.81 3.22
N SER A 83 -0.80 1.59 2.14
CA SER A 83 -1.99 2.04 1.41
C SER A 83 -2.76 0.85 0.81
N PHE A 84 -2.02 -0.12 0.25
CA PHE A 84 -2.61 -1.34 -0.30
C PHE A 84 -3.28 -2.19 0.79
N ALA A 85 -2.61 -2.42 1.93
CA ALA A 85 -3.19 -3.16 3.04
C ALA A 85 -4.49 -2.53 3.55
N LYS A 86 -4.51 -1.20 3.75
CA LYS A 86 -5.72 -0.46 4.16
C LYS A 86 -6.87 -0.57 3.17
N SER A 87 -6.56 -0.53 1.86
CA SER A 87 -7.56 -0.71 0.80
C SER A 87 -8.23 -2.08 0.86
N MET A 88 -7.46 -3.12 1.19
CA MET A 88 -7.97 -4.49 1.25
C MET A 88 -8.85 -4.72 2.48
N GLU A 89 -8.47 -4.19 3.63
CA GLU A 89 -9.30 -4.22 4.85
C GLU A 89 -10.64 -3.51 4.64
N ALA A 90 -10.64 -2.34 3.98
CA ALA A 90 -11.86 -1.59 3.66
C ALA A 90 -12.81 -2.33 2.70
N SER A 91 -12.30 -3.28 1.91
CA SER A 91 -13.13 -4.11 1.02
C SER A 91 -13.78 -5.30 1.74
N SER A 92 -13.28 -5.69 2.93
CA SER A 92 -13.71 -6.87 3.69
C SER A 92 -14.89 -6.57 4.64
N GLU A 93 -15.01 -5.34 5.14
CA GLU A 93 -16.05 -4.94 6.10
C GLU A 93 -17.49 -4.92 5.53
N GLY A 94 -17.68 -5.24 4.25
CA GLY A 94 -18.98 -5.28 3.57
C GLY A 94 -19.79 -6.60 3.70
N GLU A 95 -19.21 -7.70 4.19
CA GLU A 95 -19.89 -9.02 4.19
C GLU A 95 -20.39 -9.51 5.56
N SER A 96 -20.19 -8.77 6.65
CA SER A 96 -20.57 -9.23 8.00
C SER A 96 -21.54 -8.29 8.73
N ALA A 97 -22.64 -7.93 8.07
CA ALA A 97 -23.72 -7.19 8.71
C ALA A 97 -25.09 -7.65 8.21
N GLY A 98 -25.54 -8.82 8.65
CA GLY A 98 -26.98 -9.11 8.70
C GLY A 98 -27.39 -10.55 8.49
N THR A 99 -27.51 -11.32 9.57
CA THR A 99 -28.80 -11.95 9.88
C THR A 99 -29.04 -11.88 11.39
N SER A 100 -29.93 -10.95 11.72
CA SER A 100 -30.64 -10.68 12.95
C SER A 100 -31.03 -11.91 13.78
N LYS A 101 -30.92 -11.72 15.10
CA LYS A 101 -31.72 -12.41 16.12
C LYS A 101 -33.17 -12.59 15.65
N SER A 102 -33.69 -13.80 15.69
CA SER A 102 -35.14 -14.04 15.76
C SER A 102 -35.48 -14.68 17.11
N ASP A 103 -35.86 -13.82 18.05
CA ASP A 103 -36.58 -14.22 19.27
C ASP A 103 -37.94 -14.82 18.86
N GLY A 104 -38.03 -16.14 18.86
CA GLY A 104 -39.27 -16.88 18.62
C GLY A 104 -39.94 -17.31 19.93
N ARG A 105 -40.60 -16.40 20.64
CA ARG A 105 -41.59 -16.76 21.68
C ARG A 105 -42.98 -16.83 21.05
N GLY A 106 -43.57 -18.04 20.98
CA GLY A 106 -45.01 -18.19 20.78
C GLY A 106 -45.46 -19.58 20.33
N GLY A 107 -46.13 -20.33 21.21
CA GLY A 107 -47.18 -21.29 20.80
C GLY A 107 -46.99 -22.78 21.13
N GLN A 108 -47.51 -23.19 22.30
CA GLN A 108 -48.30 -24.41 22.54
C GLN A 108 -47.98 -25.71 21.76
N LYS A 109 -47.51 -26.76 22.47
CA LYS A 109 -48.29 -27.97 22.79
C LYS A 109 -47.51 -28.94 23.68
N ARG A 110 -48.11 -29.25 24.83
CA ARG A 110 -47.70 -30.33 25.72
C ARG A 110 -47.94 -31.66 25.02
N ASN A 111 -46.99 -32.59 25.11
CA ASN A 111 -47.33 -34.00 25.20
C ASN A 111 -46.37 -34.69 26.16
N ARG A 112 -46.88 -35.00 27.35
CA ARG A 112 -46.30 -36.01 28.23
C ARG A 112 -46.82 -37.35 27.74
N SER A 113 -45.94 -38.31 27.53
CA SER A 113 -46.25 -39.69 27.91
C SER A 113 -44.97 -40.41 28.25
N SER A 114 -44.88 -40.84 29.50
CA SER A 114 -43.97 -41.88 29.96
C SER A 114 -44.49 -43.23 29.49
N ASN A 115 -43.60 -44.12 29.05
CA ASN A 115 -43.36 -45.41 29.70
C ASN A 115 -42.01 -45.97 29.21
#